data_AF-A0A351MGK9-F1
#
_entry.id   AF-A0A351MGK9-F1
#
_cell.length_a   1.000
_cell.length_b   1.000
_cell.length_c   1.000
_cell.angle_alpha   90.00
_cell.angle_beta   90.00
_cell.angle_gamma   90.00
#
_symmetry.space_group_name_H-M   'P 1'
#
loop_
_entity.id
_entity.type
_entity.pdbx_description
1 polymer ?
#
loop_
_entity_poly.entity_id
_entity_poly.type
_entity_poly.pdbx_seq_one_letter_code
_entity_poly.pdbx_strand_id
1 'polypeptide(L)'
;MPQLTLVTRRSRLALTQTQWLVDQLVAAHPGLEVRLLERTTVGDRVLDRPLPEVGGKGLFTEELEAALRSGEADLAVHSLKDLPTDLPADLTIGAVPPRAEPRDALVLPAGAPAAESA
;
A
#
# COMPACT_ATOMS: atom_id res chain seq x y z
N MET A 1 12.92 -23.64 -4.39
CA MET A 1 13.22 -22.50 -3.51
C MET A 1 11.89 -21.95 -3.02
N PRO A 2 11.76 -21.49 -1.76
CA PRO A 2 10.50 -20.88 -1.32
C PRO A 2 10.26 -19.62 -2.16
N GLN A 3 9.07 -19.54 -2.76
CA GLN A 3 8.63 -18.40 -3.56
C GLN A 3 7.51 -17.70 -2.83
N LEU A 4 7.60 -16.37 -2.72
CA LEU A 4 6.60 -15.53 -2.06
C LEU A 4 6.05 -14.50 -3.05
N THR A 5 4.74 -14.43 -3.20
CA THR A 5 4.07 -13.48 -4.08
C THR A 5 3.40 -12.36 -3.27
N LEU A 6 3.80 -11.11 -3.51
CA LEU A 6 3.24 -9.93 -2.86
C LEU A 6 2.30 -9.22 -3.84
N VAL A 7 1.08 -8.91 -3.41
CA VAL A 7 0.16 -8.06 -4.15
C VAL A 7 0.29 -6.60 -3.71
N THR A 8 0.31 -5.68 -4.68
CA THR A 8 0.42 -4.23 -4.45
C THR A 8 -0.40 -3.45 -5.47
N ARG A 9 -0.78 -2.22 -5.10
CA ARG A 9 -1.29 -1.22 -6.05
C ARG A 9 -0.21 -0.82 -7.06
N ARG A 10 -0.64 -0.39 -8.25
CA ARG A 10 0.22 0.08 -9.36
C ARG A 10 0.80 1.49 -9.18
N SER A 11 0.35 2.24 -8.18
CA SER A 11 0.87 3.59 -7.97
C SER A 11 2.37 3.55 -7.64
N ARG A 12 3.12 4.56 -8.10
CA ARG A 12 4.57 4.62 -7.90
C ARG A 12 4.96 4.53 -6.42
N LEU A 13 4.16 5.13 -5.52
CA LEU A 13 4.40 5.04 -4.08
C LEU A 13 4.18 3.62 -3.56
N ALA A 14 3.10 2.94 -3.97
CA ALA A 14 2.83 1.57 -3.52
C ALA A 14 3.90 0.58 -4.01
N LEU A 15 4.37 0.73 -5.25
CA LEU A 15 5.50 -0.04 -5.77
C LEU A 15 6.79 0.24 -4.98
N THR A 16 7.05 1.50 -4.63
CA THR A 16 8.22 1.87 -3.83
C THR A 16 8.17 1.25 -2.42
N GLN A 17 7.02 1.31 -1.76
CA GLN A 17 6.80 0.70 -0.44
C GLN A 17 6.97 -0.83 -0.50
N THR A 18 6.44 -1.46 -1.54
CA THR A 18 6.54 -2.90 -1.75
C THR A 18 7.98 -3.31 -2.02
N GLN A 19 8.69 -2.59 -2.90
CA GLN A 19 10.10 -2.87 -3.19
C GLN A 19 10.97 -2.74 -1.94
N TRP A 20 10.74 -1.71 -1.12
CA TRP A 20 11.44 -1.58 0.16
C TRP A 20 11.24 -2.84 1.04
N LEU A 21 10.01 -3.35 1.13
CA LEU A 21 9.72 -4.59 1.87
C LEU A 21 10.44 -5.80 1.25
N VAL A 22 10.45 -5.93 -0.07
CA VAL A 22 11.20 -6.99 -0.78
C VAL A 22 12.66 -6.96 -0.38
N ASP A 23 13.29 -5.78 -0.39
CA ASP A 23 14.70 -5.64 -0.04
C ASP A 23 14.97 -6.10 1.40
N GLN A 24 14.06 -5.78 2.35
CA GLN A 24 14.16 -6.25 3.74
C GLN A 24 14.00 -7.78 3.84
N LEU A 25 13.04 -8.36 3.12
CA LEU A 25 12.77 -9.79 3.13
C LEU A 25 13.93 -10.60 2.56
N VAL A 26 14.49 -10.17 1.42
CA VAL A 26 15.64 -10.84 0.79
C VAL A 26 16.90 -10.71 1.65
N ALA A 27 17.10 -9.57 2.31
CA ALA A 27 18.23 -9.40 3.24
C ALA A 27 18.11 -10.32 4.47
N ALA A 28 16.91 -10.49 5.02
CA ALA A 28 16.67 -11.37 6.16
C ALA A 28 16.65 -12.87 5.79
N HIS A 29 16.28 -13.19 4.55
CA HIS A 29 16.15 -14.55 4.04
C HIS A 29 16.91 -14.72 2.71
N PRO A 30 18.23 -14.91 2.75
CA PRO A 30 19.03 -15.13 1.55
C PRO A 30 18.51 -16.33 0.74
N GLY A 31 18.17 -16.10 -0.53
CA GLY A 31 17.62 -17.12 -1.43
C GLY A 31 16.09 -17.23 -1.45
N LEU A 32 15.37 -16.36 -0.72
CA LEU A 32 13.94 -16.16 -0.93
C LEU A 32 13.71 -15.50 -2.29
N GLU A 33 12.90 -16.15 -3.14
CA GLU A 33 12.45 -15.55 -4.39
C GLU A 33 11.13 -14.81 -4.15
N VAL A 34 11.09 -13.54 -4.57
CA VAL A 34 9.92 -12.69 -4.39
C VAL A 34 9.33 -12.27 -5.73
N ARG A 35 8.03 -12.48 -5.91
CA ARG A 35 7.26 -12.06 -7.10
C ARG A 35 6.29 -10.95 -6.73
N LEU A 36 6.17 -9.94 -7.60
CA LEU A 36 5.18 -8.88 -7.45
C LEU A 36 3.95 -9.14 -8.32
N LEU A 37 2.78 -8.99 -7.71
CA LEU A 37 1.48 -9.05 -8.36
C LEU A 37 0.84 -7.67 -8.30
N GLU A 38 0.91 -6.94 -9.40
CA GLU A 38 0.35 -5.60 -9.47
C GLU A 38 -1.16 -5.63 -9.75
N ARG A 39 -1.92 -4.81 -9.01
CA ARG A 39 -3.37 -4.63 -9.18
C ARG A 39 -3.73 -3.15 -9.27
N THR A 40 -4.80 -2.86 -10.00
CA THR A 40 -5.42 -1.53 -10.06
C THR A 40 -6.74 -1.61 -9.30
N THR A 41 -6.92 -0.77 -8.29
CA THR A 41 -8.15 -0.75 -7.49
C THR A 41 -9.19 0.20 -8.08
N VAL A 42 -10.45 0.11 -7.63
CA VAL A 42 -11.48 1.11 -7.97
C VAL A 42 -11.02 2.52 -7.58
N GLY A 43 -10.41 2.70 -6.41
CA GLY A 43 -9.89 3.99 -5.98
C GLY A 43 -8.75 4.54 -6.86
N ASP A 44 -8.03 3.70 -7.61
CA ASP A 44 -7.05 4.15 -8.61
C ASP A 44 -7.73 4.66 -9.91
N ARG A 45 -8.96 4.23 -10.19
CA ARG A 45 -9.70 4.57 -11.42
C ARG A 45 -10.55 5.81 -11.25
N VAL A 46 -11.00 6.10 -10.04
CA VAL A 46 -11.88 7.23 -9.73
C VAL A 46 -11.05 8.41 -9.23
N LEU A 47 -10.70 9.32 -10.14
CA LEU A 47 -9.89 10.52 -9.87
C LEU A 47 -10.69 11.82 -9.99
N ASP A 48 -11.92 11.75 -10.46
CA ASP A 48 -12.75 12.87 -10.91
C ASP A 48 -13.81 13.32 -9.88
N ARG A 49 -13.90 12.64 -8.74
CA ARG A 49 -14.86 12.94 -7.68
C ARG A 49 -14.25 12.70 -6.29
N PRO A 50 -14.65 13.46 -5.25
CA PRO A 50 -14.15 13.29 -3.90
C PRO A 50 -14.37 11.87 -3.35
N LEU A 51 -13.34 11.29 -2.74
CA LEU A 51 -13.40 9.93 -2.14
C LEU A 51 -14.60 9.70 -1.19
N PRO A 52 -15.01 10.66 -0.33
CA PRO A 52 -16.20 10.48 0.51
C PRO A 52 -17.49 10.30 -0.29
N GLU A 53 -17.58 10.88 -1.48
CA GLU A 53 -18.73 10.77 -2.37
C GLU A 53 -18.73 9.47 -3.16
N VAL A 54 -17.56 8.86 -3.39
CA VAL A 54 -17.45 7.58 -4.12
C VAL A 54 -18.12 6.47 -3.33
N GLY A 55 -18.04 6.50 -2.00
CA GLY A 55 -18.73 5.56 -1.11
C GLY A 55 -18.23 4.12 -1.28
N GLY A 56 -17.56 3.58 -0.27
CA GLY A 56 -17.24 2.16 -0.26
C GLY A 56 -16.19 1.81 0.78
N LYS A 57 -16.54 0.94 1.72
CA LYS A 57 -15.53 0.23 2.52
C LYS A 57 -14.65 -0.56 1.52
N GLY A 58 -13.32 -0.42 1.61
CA GLY A 58 -12.40 -1.23 0.81
C GLY A 58 -12.01 -0.70 -0.58
N LEU A 59 -12.28 0.56 -0.92
CA LEU A 59 -11.93 1.21 -2.21
C LEU A 59 -10.47 1.01 -2.69
N PHE A 60 -9.55 0.75 -1.76
CA PHE A 60 -8.12 0.51 -2.04
C PHE A 60 -7.64 -0.88 -1.60
N THR A 61 -8.51 -1.72 -1.04
CA THR A 61 -8.13 -3.02 -0.47
C THR A 61 -8.81 -4.20 -1.15
N GLU A 62 -10.03 -4.03 -1.67
CA GLU A 62 -10.86 -5.13 -2.16
C GLU A 62 -10.15 -6.03 -3.19
N GLU A 63 -9.50 -5.46 -4.20
CA GLU A 63 -8.81 -6.24 -5.23
C GLU A 63 -7.54 -6.93 -4.73
N LEU A 64 -6.89 -6.36 -3.71
CA LEU A 64 -5.71 -6.97 -3.09
C LEU A 64 -6.15 -8.12 -2.18
N GLU A 65 -7.19 -7.92 -1.38
CA GLU A 65 -7.78 -8.96 -0.55
C GLU A 65 -8.34 -10.12 -1.39
N ALA A 66 -8.95 -9.83 -2.55
CA ALA A 66 -9.41 -10.85 -3.49
C ALA A 66 -8.24 -11.72 -3.98
N ALA A 67 -7.08 -11.14 -4.26
CA ALA A 67 -5.87 -11.89 -4.66
C ALA A 67 -5.32 -12.76 -3.54
N LEU A 68 -5.44 -12.33 -2.27
CA LEU A 68 -5.11 -13.16 -1.11
C LEU A 68 -6.07 -14.34 -0.99
N ARG A 69 -7.38 -14.08 -1.12
CA ARG A 69 -8.43 -15.11 -1.02
C ARG A 69 -8.35 -16.15 -2.14
N SER A 70 -7.94 -15.74 -3.34
CA SER A 70 -7.78 -16.66 -4.47
C SER A 70 -6.45 -17.44 -4.45
N GLY A 71 -5.53 -17.11 -3.54
CA GLY A 71 -4.20 -17.70 -3.49
C GLY A 71 -3.28 -17.24 -4.62
N GLU A 72 -3.64 -16.16 -5.33
CA GLU A 72 -2.76 -15.53 -6.33
C GLU A 72 -1.60 -14.77 -5.69
N ALA A 73 -1.77 -14.34 -4.45
CA ALA A 73 -0.74 -13.71 -3.63
C ALA A 73 -0.77 -14.24 -2.20
N ASP A 74 0.39 -14.21 -1.55
CA ASP A 74 0.59 -14.65 -0.17
C ASP A 74 0.46 -13.49 0.82
N LEU A 75 0.89 -12.28 0.40
CA LEU A 75 0.87 -11.07 1.23
C LEU A 75 0.41 -9.86 0.42
N ALA A 76 -0.26 -8.91 1.08
CA ALA A 76 -0.61 -7.60 0.50
C ALA A 76 0.15 -6.49 1.21
N VAL A 77 0.65 -5.51 0.45
CA VAL A 77 1.36 -4.34 0.99
C VAL A 77 0.49 -3.10 0.85
N HIS A 78 0.29 -2.40 1.98
CA HIS A 78 -0.53 -1.19 2.05
C HIS A 78 0.16 -0.08 2.82
N SER A 79 -0.21 1.16 2.51
CA SER A 79 -0.09 2.24 3.48
C SER A 79 -1.12 2.01 4.59
N LEU A 80 -0.69 2.01 5.85
CA LEU A 80 -1.57 1.67 6.98
C LEU A 80 -2.81 2.58 7.07
N LYS A 81 -2.69 3.85 6.66
CA LYS A 81 -3.80 4.82 6.62
C LYS A 81 -4.91 4.47 5.63
N ASP A 82 -4.63 3.61 4.66
CA ASP A 82 -5.58 3.21 3.62
C ASP A 82 -6.33 1.92 4.00
N LEU A 83 -5.97 1.26 5.11
CA LEU A 83 -6.68 0.08 5.60
C LEU A 83 -7.95 0.48 6.38
N PRO A 84 -9.04 -0.31 6.28
CA PRO A 84 -10.22 -0.11 7.10
C PRO A 84 -9.90 -0.40 8.58
N THR A 85 -10.63 0.25 9.48
CA THR A 85 -10.54 -0.02 10.93
C THR A 85 -11.08 -1.41 11.28
N ASP A 86 -12.13 -1.83 10.59
CA ASP A 86 -12.69 -3.18 10.69
C ASP A 86 -12.01 -4.04 9.61
N LEU A 87 -11.09 -4.90 10.03
CA LEU A 87 -10.50 -5.89 9.14
C LEU A 87 -11.53 -7.00 8.85
N PRO A 88 -11.51 -7.58 7.64
CA PRO A 88 -12.36 -8.72 7.34
C PRO A 88 -11.93 -9.93 8.18
N ALA A 89 -12.89 -10.76 8.59
CA ALA A 89 -12.68 -11.82 9.58
C ALA A 89 -11.69 -12.90 9.15
N ASP A 90 -11.41 -12.99 7.84
CA ASP A 90 -10.54 -13.98 7.21
C ASP A 90 -9.11 -13.48 6.96
N LEU A 91 -8.82 -12.20 7.17
CA LEU A 91 -7.49 -11.61 6.96
C LEU A 91 -7.02 -10.87 8.22
N THR A 92 -5.71 -10.66 8.30
CA THR A 92 -5.09 -9.95 9.43
C THR A 92 -3.92 -9.10 8.98
N ILE A 93 -3.55 -8.11 9.79
CA ILE A 93 -2.31 -7.35 9.59
C ILE A 93 -1.16 -8.21 10.14
N GLY A 94 -0.41 -8.84 9.23
CA GLY A 94 0.70 -9.73 9.59
C GLY A 94 1.95 -9.02 10.10
N ALA A 95 2.17 -7.77 9.69
CA ALA A 95 3.33 -6.98 10.12
C ALA A 95 3.06 -5.48 9.99
N VAL A 96 3.69 -4.70 10.88
CA VAL A 96 3.77 -3.23 10.79
C VAL A 96 5.25 -2.85 10.86
N PRO A 97 5.86 -2.42 9.73
CA PRO A 97 7.26 -2.00 9.73
C PRO A 97 7.52 -0.74 10.57
N PRO A 98 8.79 -0.41 10.88
CA PRO A 98 9.14 0.85 11.53
C PRO A 98 8.52 2.06 10.81
N ARG A 99 7.91 2.96 11.57
CA ARG A 99 7.15 4.08 11.02
C ARG A 99 8.09 5.11 10.40
N ALA A 100 7.81 5.50 9.15
CA ALA A 100 8.44 6.65 8.51
C ALA A 100 7.93 7.97 9.12
N GLU A 101 8.54 9.09 8.72
CA GLU A 101 8.13 10.44 9.14
C GLU A 101 6.61 10.66 8.96
N PRO A 102 5.84 10.86 10.06
CA PRO A 102 4.38 10.92 9.99
C PRO A 102 3.80 12.32 9.79
N ARG A 103 4.62 13.38 9.78
CA ARG A 103 4.15 14.76 9.63
C ARG A 103 3.70 15.05 8.20
N ASP A 104 2.71 15.93 8.09
CA ASP A 104 2.32 16.52 6.82
C ASP A 104 3.42 17.45 6.29
N ALA A 105 3.47 17.59 4.96
CA ALA A 105 4.39 18.49 4.29
C ALA A 105 3.63 19.57 3.52
N LEU A 106 4.03 20.82 3.69
CA LEU A 106 3.58 21.92 2.85
C LEU A 106 4.40 21.95 1.55
N VAL A 107 3.73 21.77 0.41
CA VAL A 107 4.36 21.84 -0.92
C VAL A 107 3.96 23.15 -1.59
N LEU A 108 4.93 24.02 -1.84
CA LEU A 108 4.72 25.31 -2.48
C LEU A 108 5.43 25.38 -3.86
N PRO A 109 4.94 26.21 -4.80
CA PRO A 109 5.69 26.53 -6.01
C PRO A 109 7.07 27.09 -5.68
N ALA A 110 8.04 26.86 -6.57
CA ALA A 110 9.37 27.43 -6.43
C ALA A 110 9.28 28.97 -6.32
N GLY A 111 9.91 29.54 -5.29
CA GLY A 111 9.92 30.99 -5.03
C GLY A 111 8.74 31.52 -4.22
N ALA A 112 7.82 30.66 -3.77
CA ALA A 112 6.79 31.08 -2.82
C ALA A 112 7.42 31.52 -1.48
N PRO A 113 6.82 32.51 -0.78
CA PRO A 113 7.30 32.90 0.54
C PRO A 113 7.24 31.72 1.51
N ALA A 114 8.21 31.63 2.41
CA ALA A 114 8.19 30.63 3.46
C ALA A 114 6.89 30.79 4.26
N ALA A 115 6.18 29.68 4.49
CA ALA A 115 5.04 29.70 5.39
C ALA A 115 5.54 30.07 6.78
N GLU A 116 5.02 31.16 7.33
CA GLU A 116 5.29 31.56 8.70
C GLU A 116 4.82 30.44 9.62
N SER A 117 5.70 30.02 10.54
CA SER A 117 5.34 29.04 11.55
C SER A 117 4.35 29.70 12.51
N ALA A 118 3.13 29.17 12.57
CA ALA A 118 2.13 29.57 13.56
C ALA A 118 2.53 29.10 14.97
#